data_AF-A0A382DNV2-F1
#
_entry.id   AF-A0A382DNV2-F1
#
_cell.length_a   1.000
_cell.length_b   1.000
_cell.length_c   1.000
_cell.angle_alpha   90.00
_cell.angle_beta   90.00
_cell.angle_gamma   90.00
#
_symmetry.space_group_name_H-M   'P 1'
#
loop_
_entity.id
_entity.type
_entity.pdbx_description
1 polymer ?
#
loop_
_entity_poly.entity_id
_entity_poly.type
_entity_poly.pdbx_seq_one_letter_code
_entity_poly.pdbx_strand_id
1 'polypeptide(L)' 'MATPFRLKRSAVTGKRPGLTDMQIGELAINFYDGHLFAERDTQGVGIGTTVALLTPWVENFGGGSIV' A
#
# COMPACT_ATOMS: atom_id res chain seq x y z
N MET A 1 23.22 -9.13 3.66
CA MET A 1 22.25 -10.23 3.84
C MET A 1 20.96 -9.80 3.16
N ALA A 2 20.42 -10.57 2.21
CA ALA A 2 19.18 -10.18 1.53
C ALA A 2 18.00 -10.54 2.43
N THR A 3 17.30 -9.54 2.97
CA THR A 3 16.03 -9.77 3.68
C THR A 3 14.97 -10.08 2.62
N PRO A 4 14.36 -11.28 2.60
CA PRO A 4 13.33 -11.59 1.63
C PRO A 4 12.05 -10.81 1.99
N PHE A 5 11.76 -9.75 1.24
CA PHE A 5 10.50 -9.03 1.33
C PHE A 5 9.39 -9.79 0.61
N ARG A 6 8.19 -9.82 1.18
CA ARG A 6 7.01 -10.48 0.57
C ARG A 6 6.01 -9.43 0.11
N LEU A 7 5.31 -9.75 -0.98
CA LEU A 7 4.15 -8.98 -1.41
C LEU A 7 2.92 -9.40 -0.57
N LYS A 8 2.25 -8.43 0.05
CA LYS A 8 0.99 -8.67 0.76
C LYS A 8 -0.18 -8.46 -0.18
N ARG A 9 -1.24 -9.25 -0.04
CA ARG A 9 -2.43 -9.15 -0.90
C ARG A 9 -3.73 -9.19 -0.11
N SER A 10 -4.73 -8.46 -0.56
CA SER A 10 -6.10 -8.56 -0.06
C SER A 10 -7.15 -8.40 -1.15
N ALA A 11 -8.27 -9.10 -0.95
CA ALA A 11 -9.48 -9.04 -1.78
C ALA A 11 -10.61 -8.21 -1.15
N VAL A 12 -10.38 -7.66 0.04
CA VAL A 12 -11.44 -7.08 0.85
C VAL A 12 -11.57 -5.61 0.51
N THR A 13 -12.74 -5.20 0.05
CA THR A 13 -13.06 -3.81 -0.30
C THR A 13 -12.69 -2.83 0.81
N GLY A 14 -12.00 -1.75 0.45
CA GLY A 14 -11.55 -0.70 1.37
C GLY A 14 -10.48 -1.13 2.37
N LYS A 15 -9.97 -2.38 2.31
CA LYS A 15 -9.00 -2.85 3.30
C LYS A 15 -7.65 -2.18 3.11
N ARG A 16 -7.22 -1.49 4.17
CA ARG A 16 -5.89 -0.92 4.33
C ARG A 16 -5.07 -1.77 5.32
N PRO A 17 -3.80 -2.06 5.03
CA PRO A 17 -2.92 -2.68 6.01
C PRO A 17 -2.57 -1.72 7.16
N GLY A 18 -2.44 -2.25 8.36
CA GLY A 18 -1.86 -1.57 9.51
C GLY A 18 -0.34 -1.71 9.57
N LEU A 19 0.28 -0.99 10.50
CA LEU A 19 1.74 -1.01 10.73
C LEU A 19 2.27 -2.40 11.14
N THR A 20 1.41 -3.28 11.64
CA THR A 20 1.79 -4.65 12.05
C THR A 20 1.62 -5.67 10.92
N ASP A 21 0.96 -5.31 9.82
CA ASP A 21 0.64 -6.23 8.73
C ASP A 21 1.76 -6.34 7.68
N MET A 22 2.68 -5.38 7.68
CA MET A 22 3.76 -5.20 6.71
C MET A 22 5.02 -4.68 7.40
N GLN A 23 6.17 -4.94 6.78
CA GLN A 23 7.46 -4.40 7.19
C GLN A 23 7.92 -3.32 6.20
N ILE A 24 8.82 -2.46 6.65
CA ILE A 24 9.51 -1.51 5.77
C ILE A 24 10.14 -2.23 4.57
N GLY A 25 9.88 -1.73 3.37
CA GLY A 25 10.33 -2.34 2.11
C GLY A 25 9.36 -3.38 1.53
N GLU A 26 8.34 -3.81 2.25
CA GLU A 26 7.23 -4.60 1.68
C GLU A 26 6.20 -3.72 0.96
N LEU A 27 5.46 -4.35 0.06
CA LEU A 27 4.39 -3.72 -0.73
C LEU A 27 3.10 -4.52 -0.55
N ALA A 28 1.99 -3.84 -0.28
CA ALA A 28 0.67 -4.46 -0.25
C ALA A 28 -0.23 -3.99 -1.39
N ILE A 29 -0.91 -4.96 -2.00
CA ILE A 29 -1.93 -4.71 -3.02
C ILE A 29 -3.30 -5.12 -2.51
N ASN A 30 -4.27 -4.24 -2.67
CA ASN A 30 -5.68 -4.60 -2.63
C ASN A 30 -6.16 -4.79 -4.07
N PHE A 31 -6.43 -6.03 -4.46
CA PHE A 31 -6.85 -6.35 -5.82
C PHE A 31 -8.35 -6.15 -6.05
N TYR A 32 -9.12 -5.82 -5.01
CA TYR A 32 -10.50 -5.36 -5.17
C TYR A 32 -10.54 -3.89 -5.59
N ASP A 33 -9.83 -3.03 -4.85
CA ASP A 33 -9.86 -1.57 -5.09
C ASP A 33 -8.71 -1.05 -5.98
N GLY A 34 -7.75 -1.89 -6.37
CA GLY A 34 -6.54 -1.46 -7.09
C GLY A 34 -5.54 -0.63 -6.26
N HIS A 35 -5.75 -0.55 -4.94
CA HIS A 35 -4.91 0.26 -4.06
C HIS A 35 -3.57 -0.41 -3.73
N LEU A 36 -2.49 0.37 -3.81
CA LEU A 36 -1.14 -0.02 -3.46
C LEU A 36 -0.67 0.71 -2.20
N PHE A 37 -0.07 0.00 -1.25
CA PHE A 37 0.36 0.56 0.04
C PHE A 37 1.79 0.20 0.38
N ALA A 38 2.51 1.13 1.00
CA ALA A 38 3.84 0.91 1.55
C ALA A 38 4.00 1.61 2.89
N GLU A 39 4.83 1.04 3.76
CA GLU A 39 5.26 1.69 5.00
C GLU A 39 6.22 2.85 4.68
N ARG A 40 5.97 3.99 5.32
CA ARG A 40 6.80 5.19 5.34
C ARG A 40 7.31 5.34 6.76
N ASP A 41 8.58 5.02 6.97
CA ASP A 41 9.28 5.29 8.21
C ASP A 41 10.24 6.46 7.99
N THR A 42 10.12 7.50 8.81
CA THR A 42 11.01 8.67 8.76
C THR A 42 12.15 8.58 9.79
N GLN A 43 12.36 7.42 10.41
CA GLN A 43 13.43 7.16 11.38
C GLN A 43 13.43 8.19 12.53
N GLY A 44 12.24 8.60 12.96
CA GLY A 44 12.05 9.58 14.05
C GLY A 44 12.08 11.06 13.64
N VAL A 45 12.19 11.38 12.35
CA VAL A 45 12.15 12.78 11.85
C VAL A 45 10.79 13.06 11.20
N GLY A 46 9.88 13.78 11.86
CA GLY A 46 8.58 14.17 11.26
C GLY A 46 7.37 13.33 11.68
N ILE A 47 6.54 12.88 10.72
CA ILE A 47 5.17 12.35 10.94
C ILE A 47 5.06 10.94 11.59
N GLY A 48 6.17 10.38 12.08
CA GLY A 48 6.20 9.00 12.59
C GLY A 48 6.00 7.95 11.50
N THR A 49 6.14 6.67 11.86
CA THR A 49 5.92 5.55 10.94
C THR A 49 4.45 5.45 10.58
N THR A 50 4.13 5.47 9.28
CA THR A 50 2.76 5.32 8.77
C THR A 50 2.71 4.40 7.55
N VAL A 51 1.54 3.86 7.24
CA VAL A 51 1.28 3.28 5.93
C VAL A 51 0.82 4.39 5.00
N ALA A 52 1.34 4.46 3.78
CA ALA A 52 0.94 5.40 2.73
C ALA A 52 0.15 4.69 1.62
N LEU A 53 -0.87 5.38 1.08
CA LEU A 53 -1.56 4.95 -0.15
C LEU A 53 -0.77 5.51 -1.33
N LEU A 54 -0.23 4.63 -2.17
CA LEU A 54 0.61 4.98 -3.31
C LEU A 54 -0.18 5.23 -4.58
N THR A 55 -1.40 4.68 -4.67
CA THR A 55 -2.34 4.90 -5.79
C THR A 55 -3.62 5.61 -5.30
N PRO A 56 -3.53 6.87 -4.81
CA PRO A 56 -4.71 7.61 -4.34
C PRO A 56 -5.63 8.11 -5.46
N TRP A 57 -5.31 7.81 -6.72
CA TRP A 57 -6.09 8.25 -7.88
C TRP A 57 -6.94 7.11 -8.43
N VAL A 58 -8.02 7.49 -9.10
CA VAL A 58 -8.83 6.60 -9.92
C VAL A 58 -8.24 6.59 -11.33
N GLU A 59 -7.97 5.40 -11.88
CA GLU A 59 -7.44 5.27 -13.23
C GLU A 59 -8.51 5.60 -14.27
N ASN A 60 -8.17 6.43 -15.25
CA ASN A 60 -9.02 6.66 -16.42
C ASN A 60 -8.52 5.80 -17.58
N PHE A 61 -9.36 4.88 -18.05
CA PHE A 61 -9.06 3.98 -19.15
C PHE A 61 -10.19 3.97 -20.18
N GLY A 62 -9.84 4.12 -21.46
CA GLY A 62 -10.78 3.95 -22.57
C GLY A 62 -12.00 4.89 -22.56
N GLY A 63 -11.85 6.12 -22.04
CA GLY A 63 -12.94 7.10 -21.96
C GLY A 63 -13.80 7.01 -20.70
N GLY A 64 -13.53 6.06 -19.81
CA GLY A 64 -14.16 5.94 -18.49
C GLY A 64 -13.15 5.89 -17.34
N SER A 65 -13.65 5.77 -16.11
CA SER A 65 -12.85 5.57 -14.89
C SER A 65 -13.01 4.14 -14.38
N ILE A 66 -11.91 3.52 -13.94
CA ILE A 66 -11.92 2.21 -13.28
C ILE A 66 -12.12 2.46 -11.78
N VAL A 67 -13.34 2.17 -11.29
CA VAL A 67 -13.78 2.35 -9.89
C VAL A 67 -14.12 1.03 -9.22
#